data_AF-K6DE39-F1
#
_entry.id   AF-K6DE39-F1
#
_cell.length_a   1.000
_cell.length_b   1.000
_cell.length_c   1.000
_cell.angle_alpha   90.00
_cell.angle_beta   90.00
_cell.angle_gamma   90.00
#
_symmetry.space_group_name_H-M   'P 1'
#
loop_
_entity.id
_entity.type
_entity.pdbx_description
1 polymer ?
#
loop_
_entity_poly.entity_id
_entity_poly.type
_entity_poly.pdbx_seq_one_letter_code
_entity_poly.pdbx_strand_id
1 'polypeptide(L)' 'MKMGGILGLTILLVLIFLSQWPTLKKSEKKVKMAFLSLMLVNWILAVLLVIFPEMPGPGQLIDFIFKSFGAFW' A
#
# COMPACT_ATOMS: atom_id res chain seq x y z
N MET A 1 -8.33 -0.53 19.00
CA MET A 1 -8.07 -1.99 18.98
C MET A 1 -7.30 -2.33 17.72
N LYS A 2 -6.01 -2.66 17.81
CA LYS A 2 -5.10 -2.81 16.65
C LYS A 2 -5.64 -3.79 15.58
N MET A 3 -6.38 -4.83 15.97
CA MET A 3 -7.00 -5.79 15.05
C MET A 3 -8.17 -5.24 14.21
N GLY A 4 -8.92 -4.25 14.71
CA GLY A 4 -10.05 -3.66 13.98
C GLY A 4 -9.60 -2.88 12.74
N GLY A 5 -8.44 -2.22 12.82
CA GLY A 5 -7.83 -1.51 11.68
C GLY A 5 -7.40 -2.46 10.57
N ILE A 6 -6.80 -3.62 10.92
CA ILE A 6 -6.37 -4.63 9.95
C ILE A 6 -7.58 -5.23 9.23
N LEU A 7 -8.65 -5.53 9.96
CA LEU A 7 -9.88 -6.08 9.40
C LEU A 7 -10.54 -5.08 8.44
N GLY A 8 -10.71 -3.83 8.85
CA GLY A 8 -11.28 -2.78 8.00
C GLY A 8 -10.47 -2.56 6.72
N LEU A 9 -9.15 -2.55 6.83
CA LEU A 9 -8.27 -2.34 5.69
C LEU A 9 -8.24 -3.54 4.73
N THR A 10 -8.30 -4.75 5.27
CA THR A 10 -8.42 -5.99 4.47
C THR A 10 -9.74 -6.02 3.72
N ILE A 11 -10.85 -5.64 4.37
CA ILE A 11 -12.18 -5.54 3.73
C ILE A 11 -12.15 -4.51 2.60
N LEU A 12 -11.56 -3.33 2.82
CA LEU A 12 -11.42 -2.30 1.79
C LEU A 12 -10.60 -2.80 0.59
N LEU A 13 -9.47 -3.47 0.81
CA LEU A 13 -8.67 -4.05 -0.27
C LEU A 13 -9.42 -5.11 -1.06
N VAL A 14 -10.20 -5.96 -0.38
CA VAL A 14 -11.05 -6.97 -1.03
C VAL A 14 -12.15 -6.29 -1.87
N LEU A 15 -12.77 -5.22 -1.38
CA LEU A 15 -13.77 -4.45 -2.14
C LEU A 15 -13.17 -3.78 -3.38
N ILE A 16 -11.99 -3.17 -3.26
CA ILE A 16 -11.26 -2.59 -4.39
C ILE A 16 -10.92 -3.67 -5.41
N PHE A 17 -10.45 -4.82 -4.95
CA PHE A 17 -10.14 -5.97 -5.80
C PHE A 17 -11.37 -6.47 -6.56
N LEU A 18 -12.50 -6.67 -5.87
CA LEU A 18 -13.76 -7.10 -6.51
C LEU A 18 -14.26 -6.07 -7.54
N SER A 19 -14.18 -4.79 -7.21
CA SER A 19 -14.60 -3.72 -8.13
C SER A 19 -13.72 -3.65 -9.38
N GLN A 20 -12.41 -3.88 -9.25
CA GLN A 20 -11.48 -3.87 -10.39
C GLN A 20 -11.41 -5.20 -11.14
N TRP A 21 -11.83 -6.31 -10.53
CA TRP A 21 -11.83 -7.64 -11.13
C TRP A 21 -12.46 -7.73 -12.54
N PRO A 22 -13.66 -7.17 -12.81
CA PRO A 22 -14.24 -7.20 -14.15
C PRO A 22 -13.41 -6.42 -15.18
N THR A 23 -12.80 -5.31 -14.78
CA THR A 23 -11.90 -4.50 -15.62
C THR A 23 -10.59 -5.24 -15.89
N LEU A 24 -10.02 -5.87 -14.87
CA LEU A 24 -8.82 -6.69 -14.97
C LEU A 24 -9.05 -7.90 -15.86
N LYS A 25 -10.22 -8.54 -15.79
CA LYS A 25 -10.55 -9.71 -16.63
C LYS A 25 -10.49 -9.40 -18.12
N LYS A 26 -10.78 -8.15 -18.51
CA LYS A 26 -10.68 -7.63 -19.88
C LYS A 26 -9.28 -7.12 -20.27
N SER A 27 -8.40 -6.94 -19.29
CA SER A 27 -7.04 -6.43 -19.48
C SER A 27 -6.01 -7.52 -19.82
N GLU A 28 -4.91 -7.12 -20.45
CA GLU A 28 -3.79 -8.02 -20.76
C GLU A 28 -3.15 -8.63 -19.51
N LYS A 29 -2.53 -9.81 -19.66
CA LYS A 29 -1.86 -10.52 -18.55
C LYS A 29 -0.81 -9.65 -17.83
N LYS A 30 -0.12 -8.76 -18.55
CA LYS A 30 0.86 -7.82 -17.98
C LYS A 30 0.23 -6.83 -17.00
N VAL A 31 -0.93 -6.29 -17.35
CA VAL A 31 -1.69 -5.34 -16.52
C VAL A 31 -2.21 -6.02 -15.26
N LYS A 32 -2.70 -7.27 -15.38
CA LYS A 32 -3.08 -8.08 -14.21
C LYS A 32 -1.92 -8.30 -13.23
N MET A 33 -0.74 -8.62 -13.74
CA MET A 33 0.44 -8.82 -12.88
C MET A 33 0.87 -7.52 -12.19
N ALA A 34 0.86 -6.39 -12.89
CA ALA A 34 1.18 -5.09 -12.30
C ALA A 34 0.16 -4.68 -11.22
N PHE A 35 -1.13 -4.95 -11.44
CA PHE A 35 -2.15 -4.68 -10.43
C PHE A 35 -1.98 -5.57 -9.19
N LEU A 36 -1.71 -6.87 -9.39
CA LEU A 36 -1.44 -7.81 -8.31
C LEU A 36 -0.20 -7.41 -7.49
N SER A 37 0.89 -7.00 -8.15
CA SER A 37 2.10 -6.58 -7.43
C SER A 37 1.86 -5.30 -6.62
N LEU A 38 1.17 -4.31 -7.19
CA LEU A 38 0.81 -3.08 -6.48
C LEU A 38 -0.11 -3.34 -5.28
N MET A 39 -1.08 -4.24 -5.41
CA MET A 39 -1.91 -4.65 -4.27
C MET A 39 -1.10 -5.33 -3.18
N LEU A 40 -0.21 -6.26 -3.55
CA LEU A 40 0.63 -6.97 -2.60
C LEU A 40 1.52 -6.00 -1.82
N VAL A 41 2.16 -5.06 -2.52
CA VAL A 41 2.97 -4.01 -1.89
C VAL A 41 2.13 -3.15 -0.95
N ASN A 42 0.96 -2.68 -1.39
CA ASN A 42 0.06 -1.89 -0.55
C ASN A 42 -0.42 -2.65 0.69
N TRP A 43 -0.73 -3.94 0.55
CA TRP A 43 -1.15 -4.76 1.67
C TRP A 43 -0.02 -4.98 2.68
N ILE A 44 1.19 -5.29 2.20
CA ILE A 44 2.37 -5.43 3.06
C ILE A 44 2.65 -4.13 3.82
N LEU A 45 2.64 -2.98 3.13
CA LEU A 45 2.83 -1.66 3.76
C LEU A 45 1.78 -1.38 4.83
N ALA A 46 0.52 -1.70 4.56
CA ALA A 46 -0.55 -1.47 5.51
C ALA A 46 -0.45 -2.40 6.73
N VAL A 47 -0.10 -3.68 6.54
CA VAL A 47 0.15 -4.61 7.65
C VAL A 47 1.32 -4.11 8.50
N LEU A 48 2.40 -3.65 7.87
CA LEU A 48 3.58 -3.12 8.55
C LEU A 48 3.23 -1.90 9.42
N LEU A 49 2.42 -0.97 8.90
CA LEU A 49 1.93 0.20 9.64
C LEU A 49 1.05 -0.17 10.84
N VAL A 50 0.27 -1.25 10.77
CA VAL A 50 -0.56 -1.66 11.90
C VAL A 50 0.26 -2.37 12.99
N ILE A 51 1.28 -3.15 12.61
CA ILE A 51 2.19 -3.80 13.56
C ILE A 51 3.10 -2.77 14.23
N PHE A 52 3.64 -1.85 13.43
CA PHE A 52 4.51 -0.77 13.87
C PHE A 52 3.86 0.60 13.64
N PRO A 53 2.90 1.00 14.48
CA PRO A 53 2.21 2.28 14.34
C PRO A 53 3.13 3.50 14.52
N GLU A 54 4.32 3.30 15.10
CA GLU A 54 5.35 4.34 15.26
C GLU A 54 6.40 4.32 14.13
N MET A 55 6.28 3.43 13.15
CA MET A 55 7.16 3.49 11.97
C MET A 55 6.90 4.80 11.22
N PRO A 56 7.95 5.52 10.81
CA PRO A 56 7.80 6.71 10.00
C PRO A 56 7.06 6.33 8.72
N GLY A 57 5.94 7.02 8.46
CA GLY A 57 5.15 6.76 7.26
C GLY A 57 5.98 6.97 5.98
N PRO A 58 5.51 6.48 4.82
CA PRO A 58 6.23 6.66 3.55
C PRO A 58 6.56 8.13 3.24
N GLY A 59 5.72 9.08 3.66
CA GLY A 59 6.02 10.52 3.59
C GLY A 59 7.19 10.93 4.49
N GLN A 60 7.27 10.42 5.72
CA GLN A 60 8.39 10.67 6.63
C GLN A 60 9.67 9.93 6.21
N LEU A 61 9.57 8.81 5.51
CA LEU A 61 10.71 8.15 4.87
C LEU A 61 11.26 8.99 3.70
N ILE A 62 10.38 9.55 2.87
CA ILE A 62 10.78 10.53 1.85
C ILE A 62 11.46 11.72 2.54
N ASP A 63 10.84 12.30 3.57
CA ASP A 63 11.47 13.39 4.31
C ASP A 63 12.83 12.97 4.89
N PHE A 64 12.99 11.75 5.42
CA PHE A 64 14.28 11.27 5.94
C PHE A 64 15.35 11.14 4.84
N ILE A 65 14.99 10.61 3.67
CA ILE A 65 15.90 10.47 2.52
C ILE A 65 16.31 11.85 1.98
N PHE A 66 15.35 12.78 1.87
CA PHE A 66 15.58 14.10 1.30
C PHE A 66 16.05 15.15 2.32
N LYS A 67 15.92 14.90 3.62
CA LYS A 67 16.45 15.77 4.69
C LYS A 67 17.94 15.98 4.58
N SER A 68 18.68 14.98 4.08
CA SER A 68 20.12 15.13 3.82
C SER A 68 20.45 15.96 2.57
N PHE A 69 19.51 16.10 1.63
CA PHE A 69 19.69 16.88 0.40
C PHE A 69 19.32 18.36 0.56
N GLY A 70 18.45 18.70 1.51
CA GLY A 70 18.10 20.09 1.82
C GLY A 70 19.21 20.89 2.51
N ALA A 71 20.26 20.23 3.02
CA ALA A 71 21.41 20.89 3.64
C ALA A 71 22.46 21.39 2.63
N PHE A 72 22.22 21.23 1.33
CA PHE A 72 23.17 21.58 0.26
C PHE A 72 22.75 22.79 -0.60
N TRP A 73 21.68 23.49 -0.23
CA TRP A 73 21.23 24.73 -0.89
C TRP A 73 21.03 25.86 0.12
#